data_AF-N8ZTU3-F1
#
_entry.id   AF-N8ZTU3-F1
#
_cell.length_a   1.000
_cell.length_b   1.000
_cell.length_c   1.000
_cell.angle_alpha   90.00
_cell.angle_beta   90.00
_cell.angle_gamma   90.00
#
_symmetry.space_group_name_H-M   'P 1'
#
loop_
_entity.id
_entity.type
_entity.pdbx_description
1 polymer ?
#
loop_
_entity_poly.entity_id
_entity_poly.type
_entity_poly.pdbx_seq_one_letter_code
_entity_poly.pdbx_strand_id
1 'polypeptide(L)'
;MNGYFTGDPRGLDFMYYWDQFHPIIAAVLILIVGWIIALIVAAGIKKLLQKLNTNHNLSSAAGHTVAQSKVPDYESIVSKFVFWFVLILAVIAALNVLNISSVSAPLSDMIGQFLIFVPNIIAAVIVAFIGWIAARLARAGLVRVLAKTQLDEKLSADVGVSPISENIAEIIYWLILLLFLPIVLSILGLTGLLVPVQNMVNEAISYLPNIFIAGVIIFVGYILAKIVRGIVEGLINSLNLQSQAQKIGLFKNGSIAKFLGSFVFAIIIITALIVAFEALGIQAISEPATLMLGQIMNAIPNIIAAGLILILAYVVSRFVARLVSELVAGTGVDEIPAKLDVQRFLGNTKVSCIIGYLIVFFTMLFAVSEAANRLGFEQISVLIAMFIQFGASILLGAVIMVIGFWLANLVANIVQRGEYNSSRWLGNLVRVLIMGLVIAMGLRAMGIADSIVNLAFGLTLGSVAVAFALAFGLGGRQPAETVLNGLIDKAKKEANQPNPLAEKSTATTDPSPTESQLSTDSNAVESEYSEHNNPYGSTGENSTSSDDPLKNDPK
;
A
#
# COMPACT_ATOMS: atom_id res chain seq x y z
N MET A 1 -51.26 52.24 38.41
CA MET A 1 -52.54 52.96 38.41
C MET A 1 -52.39 54.19 37.54
N ASN A 2 -53.29 54.33 36.55
CA ASN A 2 -53.89 55.58 36.09
C ASN A 2 -53.25 56.42 34.96
N GLY A 3 -54.09 56.62 33.94
CA GLY A 3 -54.03 57.64 32.87
C GLY A 3 -53.79 57.00 31.50
N TYR A 4 -54.73 56.49 30.71
CA TYR A 4 -56.14 56.80 30.44
C TYR A 4 -56.45 58.26 30.08
N PHE A 5 -56.86 58.41 28.82
CA PHE A 5 -57.74 59.45 28.27
C PHE A 5 -57.21 60.88 28.21
N THR A 6 -56.67 61.23 27.05
CA THR A 6 -57.15 62.38 26.27
C THR A 6 -56.88 62.10 24.80
N GLY A 7 -57.96 61.82 24.06
CA GLY A 7 -57.95 61.92 22.61
C GLY A 7 -58.13 63.38 22.20
N ASP A 8 -57.35 63.81 21.21
CA ASP A 8 -57.64 65.00 20.41
C ASP A 8 -57.80 64.56 18.95
N PRO A 9 -58.85 64.96 18.22
CA PRO A 9 -59.10 64.49 16.87
C PRO A 9 -58.30 65.32 15.86
N ARG A 10 -57.46 64.62 15.09
CA ARG A 10 -57.25 64.86 13.65
C ARG A 10 -57.02 66.33 13.26
N GLY A 11 -55.86 66.87 13.63
CA GLY A 11 -55.13 67.74 12.71
C GLY A 11 -54.48 66.85 11.66
N LEU A 12 -54.89 66.93 10.40
CA LEU A 12 -54.03 66.50 9.30
C LEU A 12 -52.82 67.45 9.35
N ASP A 13 -51.80 67.10 10.12
CA ASP A 13 -50.57 67.87 10.21
C ASP A 13 -49.85 67.77 8.86
N PHE A 14 -50.28 68.64 7.94
CA PHE A 14 -49.70 68.80 6.62
C PHE A 14 -48.19 69.01 6.76
N MET A 15 -47.73 69.64 7.85
CA MET A 15 -46.32 69.82 8.19
C MET A 15 -45.56 68.50 8.37
N TYR A 16 -46.15 67.49 9.05
CA TYR A 16 -45.51 66.18 9.26
C TYR A 16 -45.36 65.41 7.95
N TYR A 17 -46.40 65.41 7.11
CA TYR A 17 -46.31 64.80 5.78
C TYR A 17 -45.33 65.56 4.89
N TRP A 18 -45.31 66.90 4.95
CA TRP A 18 -44.44 67.74 4.14
C TRP A 18 -42.94 67.52 4.42
N ASP A 19 -42.55 67.38 5.68
CA ASP A 19 -41.16 67.07 6.06
C ASP A 19 -40.71 65.69 5.55
N GLN A 20 -41.65 64.74 5.43
CA GLN A 20 -41.35 63.41 4.88
C GLN A 20 -41.29 63.38 3.35
N PHE A 21 -41.99 64.28 2.65
CA PHE A 21 -41.92 64.42 1.19
C PHE A 21 -40.73 65.24 0.69
N HIS A 22 -40.17 66.12 1.52
CA HIS A 22 -39.07 67.01 1.12
C HIS A 22 -37.82 66.28 0.57
N PRO A 23 -37.30 65.21 1.20
CA PRO A 23 -36.16 64.46 0.67
C PRO A 23 -36.47 63.75 -0.65
N ILE A 24 -37.72 63.33 -0.84
CA ILE A 24 -38.19 62.64 -2.05
C ILE A 24 -38.18 63.60 -3.23
N ILE A 25 -38.71 64.81 -3.04
CA ILE A 25 -38.71 65.85 -4.08
C ILE A 25 -37.27 66.24 -4.41
N ALA A 26 -36.41 66.43 -3.40
CA ALA A 26 -35.00 66.75 -3.60
C ALA A 26 -34.26 65.65 -4.39
N ALA A 27 -34.50 64.38 -4.06
CA ALA A 27 -33.90 63.24 -4.77
C ALA A 27 -34.36 63.14 -6.23
N VAL A 28 -35.65 63.36 -6.51
CA VAL A 28 -36.18 63.40 -7.88
C VAL A 28 -35.54 64.53 -8.68
N LEU A 29 -35.38 65.71 -8.07
CA LEU A 29 -34.75 66.87 -8.70
C LEU A 29 -33.28 66.58 -9.03
N ILE A 30 -32.53 65.97 -8.11
CA ILE A 30 -31.15 65.52 -8.32
C ILE A 30 -31.04 64.51 -9.46
N LEU A 31 -31.98 63.57 -9.56
CA LEU A 31 -31.98 62.55 -10.62
C LEU A 31 -32.24 63.17 -12.00
N ILE A 32 -33.19 64.10 -12.12
CA ILE A 32 -33.48 64.83 -13.36
C ILE A 32 -32.26 65.66 -13.78
N VAL A 33 -31.69 66.44 -12.85
CA VAL A 33 -30.49 67.25 -13.12
C VAL A 33 -29.31 66.36 -13.52
N GLY A 34 -29.10 65.27 -12.79
CA GLY A 34 -28.04 64.31 -13.05
C GLY A 34 -28.17 63.61 -14.41
N TRP A 35 -29.39 63.30 -14.85
CA TRP A 35 -29.63 62.73 -16.18
C TRP A 35 -29.27 63.70 -17.30
N ILE A 36 -29.61 64.99 -17.15
CA ILE A 36 -29.24 66.04 -18.11
C ILE A 36 -27.71 66.19 -18.16
N ILE A 37 -27.06 66.24 -16.99
CA ILE A 37 -25.59 66.31 -16.90
C ILE A 37 -24.95 65.09 -17.59
N ALA A 38 -25.48 63.89 -17.36
CA ALA A 38 -24.98 62.67 -17.98
C ALA A 38 -25.01 62.73 -19.51
N LEU A 39 -26.11 63.23 -20.10
CA LEU A 39 -26.22 63.40 -21.56
C LEU A 39 -25.18 64.37 -22.11
N ILE A 40 -25.00 65.52 -21.45
CA ILE A 40 -24.06 66.56 -21.87
C ILE A 40 -22.62 66.03 -21.82
N VAL A 41 -22.25 65.40 -20.70
CA VAL A 41 -20.89 64.83 -20.49
C VAL A 41 -20.61 63.73 -21.51
N ALA A 42 -21.55 62.79 -21.71
CA ALA A 42 -21.39 61.70 -22.67
C ALA A 42 -21.26 62.20 -24.11
N ALA A 43 -22.07 63.19 -24.51
CA ALA A 43 -21.98 63.80 -25.84
C ALA A 43 -20.67 64.56 -26.03
N GLY A 44 -20.20 65.27 -25.00
CA GLY A 44 -18.91 65.96 -24.99
C GLY A 44 -17.74 64.99 -25.20
N ILE A 45 -17.71 63.89 -24.45
CA ILE A 45 -16.66 62.86 -24.54
C ILE A 45 -16.69 62.16 -25.89
N LYS A 46 -17.88 61.83 -26.43
CA LYS A 46 -18.01 61.27 -27.78
C LYS A 46 -17.36 62.16 -28.83
N LYS A 47 -17.65 63.46 -28.79
CA LYS A 47 -17.12 64.43 -29.75
C LYS A 47 -15.59 64.58 -29.63
N LEU A 48 -15.07 64.46 -28.41
CA LEU A 48 -13.63 64.52 -28.13
C LEU A 48 -12.90 63.27 -28.64
N LEU A 49 -13.46 62.09 -28.42
CA LEU A 49 -12.92 60.82 -28.93
C LEU A 49 -12.93 60.75 -30.47
N GLN A 50 -13.99 61.26 -31.09
CA GLN A 50 -14.08 61.41 -32.56
C GLN A 50 -13.01 62.36 -33.09
N LYS A 51 -12.74 63.46 -32.39
CA LYS A 51 -11.67 64.41 -32.77
C LYS A 51 -10.28 63.79 -32.66
N LEU A 52 -10.09 62.83 -31.76
CA LEU A 52 -8.85 62.05 -31.60
C LEU A 52 -8.76 60.85 -32.56
N ASN A 53 -9.76 60.67 -33.43
CA ASN A 53 -9.81 59.61 -34.44
C ASN A 53 -9.60 58.19 -33.85
N THR A 54 -10.16 58.00 -32.66
CA THR A 54 -9.88 56.85 -31.79
C THR A 54 -10.31 55.53 -32.43
N ASN A 55 -11.41 55.54 -33.20
CA ASN A 55 -11.92 54.34 -33.87
C ASN A 55 -10.90 53.73 -34.85
N HIS A 56 -10.20 54.56 -35.63
CA HIS A 56 -9.25 54.10 -36.65
C HIS A 56 -7.97 53.51 -36.03
N ASN A 57 -7.47 54.13 -34.97
CA ASN A 57 -6.25 53.72 -34.27
C ASN A 57 -6.44 52.41 -33.51
N LEU A 58 -7.63 52.18 -32.94
CA LEU A 58 -7.95 50.94 -32.24
C LEU A 58 -8.28 49.80 -33.22
N SER A 59 -8.98 50.08 -34.32
CA SER A 59 -9.28 49.07 -35.33
C SER A 59 -8.04 48.53 -36.04
N SER A 60 -7.01 49.37 -36.22
CA SER A 60 -5.73 48.97 -36.84
C SER A 60 -4.84 48.18 -35.88
N ALA A 61 -4.85 48.50 -34.58
CA ALA A 61 -4.10 47.76 -33.56
C ALA A 61 -4.71 46.38 -33.25
N ALA A 62 -6.03 46.21 -33.39
CA ALA A 62 -6.72 44.95 -33.12
C ALA A 62 -6.57 43.89 -34.23
N GLY A 63 -5.89 44.19 -35.34
CA GLY A 63 -5.52 43.20 -36.36
C GLY A 63 -6.70 42.57 -37.13
N HIS A 64 -7.92 43.08 -36.98
CA HIS A 64 -9.06 42.62 -37.77
C HIS A 64 -8.95 43.16 -39.20
N THR A 65 -8.44 42.32 -40.10
CA THR A 65 -8.57 42.50 -41.53
C THR A 65 -10.05 42.56 -41.90
N VAL A 66 -10.39 43.66 -42.55
CA VAL A 66 -11.73 44.09 -42.94
C VAL A 66 -12.34 43.08 -43.91
N ALA A 67 -13.08 42.10 -43.39
CA ALA A 67 -14.05 41.34 -44.17
C ALA A 67 -15.31 41.12 -43.33
N GLN A 68 -16.33 41.91 -43.63
CA GLN A 68 -17.73 41.60 -43.34
C GLN A 68 -18.17 41.40 -41.88
N SER A 69 -17.57 42.09 -40.90
CA SER A 69 -18.15 42.17 -39.54
C SER A 69 -18.16 43.61 -39.06
N LYS A 70 -19.32 44.05 -38.58
CA LYS A 70 -19.58 45.42 -38.10
C LYS A 70 -18.61 45.74 -36.96
N VAL A 71 -17.56 46.50 -37.25
CA VAL A 71 -16.55 46.89 -36.26
C VAL A 71 -17.27 47.59 -35.10
N PRO A 72 -17.05 47.19 -33.84
CA PRO A 72 -17.65 47.88 -32.70
C PRO A 72 -17.23 49.35 -32.71
N ASP A 73 -18.21 50.26 -32.69
CA ASP A 73 -17.96 51.70 -32.56
C ASP A 73 -17.51 52.00 -31.12
N TYR A 74 -16.19 51.97 -30.89
CA TYR A 74 -15.59 52.15 -29.58
C TYR A 74 -15.94 53.51 -28.96
N GLU A 75 -16.16 54.54 -29.79
CA GLU A 75 -16.51 55.90 -29.36
C GLU A 75 -17.94 55.94 -28.81
N SER A 76 -18.86 55.21 -29.45
CA SER A 76 -20.23 55.02 -28.97
C SER A 76 -20.28 54.15 -27.71
N ILE A 77 -19.44 53.12 -27.60
CA ILE A 77 -19.37 52.27 -26.40
C ILE A 77 -18.87 53.05 -25.19
N VAL A 78 -17.76 53.79 -25.32
CA VAL A 78 -17.21 54.60 -24.23
C VAL A 78 -18.17 55.71 -23.83
N SER A 79 -18.80 56.42 -24.77
CA SER A 79 -19.76 57.48 -24.44
C SER A 79 -21.01 56.94 -23.72
N LYS A 80 -21.54 55.78 -24.12
CA LYS A 80 -22.63 55.12 -23.39
C LYS A 80 -22.22 54.67 -22.00
N PHE A 81 -20.99 54.18 -21.84
CA PHE A 81 -20.45 53.82 -20.53
C PHE A 81 -20.37 55.04 -19.62
N VAL A 82 -19.84 56.16 -20.12
CA VAL A 82 -19.77 57.40 -19.32
C VAL A 82 -21.17 57.94 -18.98
N PHE A 83 -22.13 57.87 -19.90
CA PHE A 83 -23.52 58.24 -19.61
C PHE A 83 -24.06 57.45 -18.41
N TRP A 84 -23.97 56.11 -18.44
CA TRP A 84 -24.43 55.26 -17.34
C TRP A 84 -23.65 55.50 -16.05
N PHE A 85 -22.34 55.75 -16.14
CA PHE A 85 -21.49 56.05 -14.99
C PHE A 85 -21.91 57.35 -14.29
N VAL A 86 -22.12 58.43 -15.04
CA VAL A 86 -22.59 59.72 -14.50
C VAL A 86 -24.02 59.60 -13.97
N LEU A 87 -24.88 58.82 -14.63
CA LEU A 87 -26.23 58.54 -14.14
C LEU A 87 -26.21 57.77 -12.81
N ILE A 88 -25.32 56.80 -12.64
CA ILE A 88 -25.14 56.07 -11.38
C ILE A 88 -24.69 57.03 -10.26
N LEU A 89 -23.76 57.95 -10.53
CA LEU A 89 -23.38 58.99 -9.56
C LEU A 89 -24.58 59.84 -9.13
N ALA A 90 -25.43 60.22 -10.07
CA ALA A 90 -26.66 60.96 -9.79
C ALA A 90 -27.65 60.14 -8.94
N VAL A 91 -27.80 58.84 -9.24
CA VAL A 91 -28.62 57.91 -8.45
C VAL A 91 -28.06 57.78 -7.03
N ILE A 92 -26.74 57.63 -6.86
CA ILE A 92 -26.10 57.57 -5.54
C ILE A 92 -26.36 58.85 -4.75
N ALA A 93 -26.20 60.02 -5.39
CA ALA A 93 -26.48 61.31 -4.76
C ALA A 93 -27.96 61.44 -4.33
N ALA A 94 -28.89 61.01 -5.18
CA ALA A 94 -30.32 60.99 -4.86
C ALA A 94 -30.63 60.03 -3.69
N LEU A 95 -30.06 58.82 -3.70
CA LEU A 95 -30.21 57.84 -2.61
C LEU A 95 -29.61 58.33 -1.29
N ASN A 96 -28.51 59.09 -1.35
CA ASN A 96 -27.89 59.69 -0.17
C ASN A 96 -28.77 60.79 0.44
N VAL A 97 -29.44 61.59 -0.40
CA VAL A 97 -30.43 62.59 0.05
C VAL A 97 -31.67 61.92 0.65
N LEU A 98 -32.08 60.77 0.12
CA LEU A 98 -33.11 59.93 0.74
C LEU A 98 -32.67 59.23 2.03
N ASN A 99 -31.39 59.39 2.42
CA ASN A 99 -30.80 58.78 3.60
C ASN A 99 -30.86 57.23 3.60
N ILE A 100 -30.83 56.61 2.41
CA ILE A 100 -30.84 55.15 2.22
C ILE A 100 -29.38 54.65 2.20
N SER A 101 -28.67 54.83 3.31
CA SER A 101 -27.24 54.52 3.46
C SER A 101 -26.90 53.05 3.19
N SER A 102 -27.80 52.12 3.51
CA SER A 102 -27.62 50.69 3.26
C SER A 102 -27.44 50.33 1.78
N VAL A 103 -27.94 51.17 0.87
CA VAL A 103 -27.84 50.96 -0.58
C VAL A 103 -26.83 51.92 -1.19
N SER A 104 -26.80 53.18 -0.75
CA SER A 104 -25.89 54.18 -1.33
C SER A 104 -24.41 53.94 -0.98
N ALA A 105 -24.11 53.42 0.21
CA ALA A 105 -22.72 53.24 0.65
C ALA A 105 -21.95 52.21 -0.20
N PRO A 106 -22.43 50.97 -0.41
CA PRO A 106 -21.72 50.00 -1.26
C PRO A 106 -21.57 50.47 -2.72
N LEU A 107 -22.58 51.17 -3.26
CA LEU A 107 -22.54 51.74 -4.61
C LEU A 107 -21.51 52.88 -4.71
N SER A 108 -21.42 53.72 -3.68
CA SER A 108 -20.42 54.79 -3.57
C SER A 108 -19.00 54.21 -3.48
N ASP A 109 -18.79 53.16 -2.69
CA ASP A 109 -17.51 52.47 -2.58
C ASP A 109 -17.07 51.86 -3.92
N MET A 110 -18.00 51.23 -4.64
CA MET A 110 -17.74 50.68 -5.97
C MET A 110 -17.34 51.77 -6.97
N ILE A 111 -18.00 52.93 -6.93
CA ILE A 111 -17.63 54.11 -7.75
C ILE A 111 -16.25 54.64 -7.37
N GLY A 112 -15.95 54.72 -6.07
CA GLY A 112 -14.67 55.18 -5.56
C GLY A 112 -13.53 54.27 -6.01
N GLN A 113 -13.71 52.96 -5.92
CA GLN A 113 -12.76 51.97 -6.43
C GLN A 113 -12.57 52.07 -7.95
N PHE A 114 -13.65 52.24 -8.71
CA PHE A 114 -13.56 52.42 -10.16
C PHE A 114 -12.78 53.70 -10.54
N LEU A 115 -12.99 54.81 -9.82
CA LEU A 115 -12.25 56.05 -10.07
C LEU A 115 -10.76 55.92 -9.80
N ILE A 116 -10.36 55.15 -8.79
CA ILE A 116 -8.94 54.85 -8.51
C ILE A 116 -8.36 53.88 -9.56
N PHE A 117 -9.18 53.00 -10.14
CA PHE A 117 -8.76 52.07 -11.18
C PHE A 117 -8.37 52.76 -12.49
N VAL A 118 -9.01 53.88 -12.87
CA VAL A 118 -8.71 54.59 -14.13
C VAL A 118 -7.27 55.11 -14.20
N PRO A 119 -6.74 55.89 -13.22
CA PRO A 119 -5.33 56.26 -13.18
C PRO A 119 -4.38 55.05 -13.16
N ASN A 120 -4.75 54.00 -12.42
CA ASN A 120 -3.95 52.79 -12.29
C ASN A 120 -3.83 52.02 -13.61
N ILE A 121 -4.89 51.92 -14.41
CA ILE A 121 -4.81 51.32 -15.75
C ILE A 121 -3.81 52.09 -16.61
N ILE A 122 -3.87 53.42 -16.61
CA ILE A 122 -2.97 54.25 -17.42
C ILE A 122 -1.51 54.02 -16.97
N ALA A 123 -1.25 54.06 -15.66
CA ALA A 123 0.06 53.79 -15.10
C ALA A 123 0.56 52.37 -15.44
N ALA A 124 -0.31 51.37 -15.35
CA ALA A 124 0.01 49.98 -15.68
C ALA A 124 0.34 49.79 -17.16
N VAL A 125 -0.40 50.45 -18.06
CA VAL A 125 -0.13 50.44 -19.52
C VAL A 125 1.21 51.09 -19.82
N ILE A 126 1.51 52.23 -19.19
CA ILE A 126 2.82 52.90 -19.35
C ILE A 126 3.95 51.97 -18.91
N VAL A 127 3.83 51.35 -17.73
CA VAL A 127 4.86 50.42 -17.22
C VAL A 127 4.99 49.17 -18.08
N ALA A 128 3.88 48.59 -18.56
CA ALA A 128 3.90 47.45 -19.46
C ALA A 128 4.59 47.80 -20.80
N PHE A 129 4.33 49.01 -21.33
CA PHE A 129 4.98 49.50 -22.54
C PHE A 129 6.49 49.69 -22.33
N ILE A 130 6.90 50.27 -21.19
CA ILE A 130 8.32 50.38 -20.81
C ILE A 130 8.95 48.99 -20.72
N GLY A 131 8.30 48.03 -20.05
CA GLY A 131 8.76 46.66 -19.93
C GLY A 131 8.95 45.97 -21.27
N TRP A 132 8.02 46.15 -22.20
CA TRP A 132 8.12 45.60 -23.56
C TRP A 132 9.28 46.20 -24.36
N ILE A 133 9.50 47.51 -24.27
CA ILE A 133 10.67 48.16 -24.89
C ILE A 133 11.96 47.62 -24.27
N ALA A 134 12.04 47.56 -22.94
CA ALA A 134 13.20 47.06 -22.23
C ALA A 134 13.53 45.61 -22.61
N ALA A 135 12.53 44.73 -22.65
CA ALA A 135 12.67 43.34 -23.06
C ALA A 135 13.18 43.22 -24.50
N ARG A 136 12.62 43.99 -25.43
CA ARG A 136 13.03 43.99 -26.85
C ARG A 136 14.46 44.50 -27.03
N LEU A 137 14.82 45.56 -26.31
CA LEU A 137 16.17 46.11 -26.34
C LEU A 137 17.20 45.11 -25.78
N ALA A 138 16.87 44.47 -24.65
CA ALA A 138 17.70 43.44 -24.04
C ALA A 138 17.87 42.23 -24.96
N ARG A 139 16.80 41.75 -25.60
CA ARG A 139 16.87 40.69 -26.62
C ARG A 139 17.84 41.05 -27.73
N ALA A 140 17.66 42.23 -28.35
CA ALA A 140 18.51 42.67 -29.45
C ALA A 140 19.99 42.84 -29.02
N GLY A 141 20.22 43.36 -27.81
CA GLY A 141 21.56 43.45 -27.23
C GLY A 141 22.19 42.08 -27.02
N LEU A 142 21.43 41.13 -26.44
CA LEU A 142 21.93 39.80 -26.12
C LEU A 142 22.23 38.96 -27.36
N VAL A 143 21.37 39.01 -28.39
CA VAL A 143 21.65 38.36 -29.69
C VAL A 143 22.96 38.89 -30.27
N ARG A 144 23.19 40.21 -30.25
CA ARG A 144 24.43 40.80 -30.77
C ARG A 144 25.67 40.39 -29.98
N VAL A 145 25.55 40.18 -28.67
CA VAL A 145 26.66 39.73 -27.82
C VAL A 145 26.93 38.24 -28.04
N LEU A 146 25.89 37.42 -28.07
CA LEU A 146 26.00 35.97 -28.27
C LEU A 146 26.47 35.61 -29.68
N ALA A 147 26.07 36.36 -30.71
CA ALA A 147 26.57 36.18 -32.07
C ALA A 147 28.08 36.44 -32.21
N LYS A 148 28.71 37.16 -31.27
CA LYS A 148 30.18 37.31 -31.22
C LYS A 148 30.87 36.06 -30.64
N THR A 149 30.13 35.15 -30.02
CA THR A 149 30.66 33.91 -29.46
C THR A 149 30.48 32.75 -30.44
N GLN A 150 31.41 31.80 -30.46
CA GLN A 150 31.33 30.61 -31.32
C GLN A 150 30.40 29.51 -30.74
N LEU A 151 29.46 29.88 -29.86
CA LEU A 151 28.57 28.90 -29.22
C LEU A 151 27.69 28.20 -30.25
N ASP A 152 27.12 28.94 -31.19
CA ASP A 152 26.18 28.37 -32.16
C ASP A 152 26.87 27.37 -33.08
N GLU A 153 28.08 27.66 -33.58
CA GLU A 153 28.82 26.76 -34.48
C GLU A 153 29.22 25.44 -33.80
N LYS A 154 29.62 25.50 -32.52
CA LYS A 154 30.11 24.33 -31.76
C LYS A 154 29.00 23.40 -31.27
N LEU A 155 27.79 23.93 -31.07
CA LEU A 155 26.65 23.14 -30.54
C LEU A 155 25.62 22.76 -31.60
N SER A 156 25.50 23.52 -32.70
CA SER A 156 24.47 23.28 -33.73
C SER A 156 24.97 22.41 -34.89
N ALA A 157 26.28 22.19 -35.03
CA ALA A 157 26.86 21.41 -36.12
C ALA A 157 26.51 19.90 -36.07
N ASP A 158 26.20 19.36 -34.88
CA ASP A 158 25.89 17.94 -34.68
C ASP A 158 24.39 17.65 -34.60
N VAL A 159 23.55 18.68 -34.47
CA VAL A 159 22.11 18.53 -34.23
C VAL A 159 21.43 19.67 -34.95
N GLY A 160 20.66 19.41 -36.01
CA GLY A 160 20.02 20.42 -36.87
C GLY A 160 18.91 21.24 -36.18
N VAL A 161 19.21 21.83 -35.04
CA VAL A 161 18.34 22.67 -34.21
C VAL A 161 18.70 24.15 -34.39
N SER A 162 17.72 25.02 -34.19
CA SER A 162 17.87 26.47 -34.25
C SER A 162 19.03 26.96 -33.35
N PRO A 163 19.74 28.04 -33.74
CA PRO A 163 20.87 28.56 -32.98
C PRO A 163 20.48 28.86 -31.53
N ILE A 164 21.26 28.33 -30.59
CA ILE A 164 21.00 28.44 -29.15
C ILE A 164 20.99 29.91 -28.69
N SER A 165 21.77 30.77 -29.34
CA SER A 165 21.80 32.21 -29.06
C SER A 165 20.44 32.88 -29.20
N GLU A 166 19.63 32.49 -30.20
CA GLU A 166 18.30 33.05 -30.42
C GLU A 166 17.32 32.59 -29.34
N ASN A 167 17.38 31.30 -28.99
CA ASN A 167 16.56 30.72 -27.91
C ASN A 167 16.88 31.38 -26.55
N ILE A 168 18.16 31.58 -26.22
CA ILE A 168 18.57 32.28 -24.98
C ILE A 168 18.03 33.71 -24.98
N ALA A 169 18.13 34.43 -26.09
CA ALA A 169 17.64 35.79 -26.18
C ALA A 169 16.11 35.88 -26.07
N GLU A 170 15.39 34.89 -26.59
CA GLU A 170 13.94 34.79 -26.43
C GLU A 170 13.53 34.46 -24.99
N ILE A 171 14.26 33.56 -24.31
CA ILE A 171 14.05 33.29 -22.88
C ILE A 171 14.24 34.57 -22.06
N ILE A 172 15.30 35.34 -22.33
CA ILE A 172 15.57 36.60 -21.63
C ILE A 172 14.50 37.67 -21.94
N TYR A 173 14.00 37.74 -23.17
CA TYR A 173 12.87 38.60 -23.51
C TYR A 173 11.65 38.29 -22.63
N TRP A 174 11.26 37.02 -22.56
CA TRP A 174 10.14 36.57 -21.74
C TRP A 174 10.40 36.75 -20.24
N LEU A 175 11.62 36.49 -19.76
CA LEU A 175 12.01 36.70 -18.37
C LEU A 175 11.89 38.17 -17.96
N ILE A 176 12.34 39.10 -18.80
CA ILE A 176 12.20 40.53 -18.53
C ILE A 176 10.72 40.92 -18.53
N LEU A 177 9.93 40.45 -19.49
CA LEU A 177 8.49 40.72 -19.52
C LEU A 177 7.78 40.16 -18.27
N LEU A 178 8.17 38.95 -17.82
CA LEU A 178 7.71 38.33 -16.59
C LEU A 178 8.10 39.17 -15.35
N LEU A 179 9.28 39.79 -15.33
CA LEU A 179 9.74 40.63 -14.22
C LEU A 179 8.96 41.95 -14.11
N PHE A 180 8.47 42.47 -15.24
CA PHE A 180 7.57 43.63 -15.25
C PHE A 180 6.13 43.28 -14.89
N LEU A 181 5.71 42.01 -15.04
CA LEU A 181 4.34 41.57 -14.78
C LEU A 181 3.89 41.85 -13.32
N PRO A 182 4.65 41.49 -12.24
CA PRO A 182 4.30 41.87 -10.88
C PRO A 182 4.10 43.38 -10.69
N ILE A 183 4.91 44.20 -11.35
CA ILE A 183 4.82 45.66 -11.25
C ILE A 183 3.51 46.14 -11.87
N VAL A 184 3.15 45.62 -13.04
CA VAL A 184 1.88 45.91 -13.73
C VAL A 184 0.69 45.46 -12.86
N LEU A 185 0.73 44.26 -12.30
CA LEU A 185 -0.31 43.74 -11.40
C LEU A 185 -0.44 44.56 -10.10
N SER A 186 0.70 45.00 -9.55
CA SER A 186 0.75 45.84 -8.35
C SER A 186 0.05 47.17 -8.60
N ILE A 187 0.32 47.81 -9.74
CA ILE A 187 -0.30 49.09 -10.11
C ILE A 187 -1.80 48.91 -10.33
N LEU A 188 -2.23 47.81 -10.95
CA LEU A 188 -3.64 47.48 -11.13
C LEU A 188 -4.38 47.14 -9.82
N GLY A 189 -3.69 47.06 -8.69
CA GLY A 189 -4.27 46.70 -7.39
C GLY A 189 -4.61 45.21 -7.27
N LEU A 190 -4.06 44.36 -8.15
CA LEU A 190 -4.31 42.92 -8.18
C LEU A 190 -3.41 42.17 -7.18
N THR A 191 -3.40 42.61 -5.92
CA THR A 191 -2.49 42.11 -4.87
C THR A 191 -2.65 40.61 -4.61
N GLY A 192 -3.87 40.07 -4.74
CA GLY A 192 -4.13 38.63 -4.60
C GLY A 192 -3.50 37.77 -5.71
N LEU A 193 -3.33 38.32 -6.91
CA LEU A 193 -2.67 37.64 -8.04
C LEU A 193 -1.16 37.91 -8.07
N LEU A 194 -0.72 38.98 -7.41
CA LEU A 194 0.68 39.38 -7.35
C LEU A 194 1.53 38.35 -6.60
N VAL A 195 1.04 37.80 -5.48
CA VAL A 195 1.85 36.88 -4.65
C VAL A 195 2.25 35.61 -5.40
N PRO A 196 1.34 34.85 -6.05
CA PRO A 196 1.73 33.68 -6.84
C PRO A 196 2.68 34.05 -7.99
N VAL A 197 2.41 35.13 -8.72
CA VAL A 197 3.26 35.57 -9.84
C VAL A 197 4.65 36.00 -9.35
N GLN A 198 4.73 36.70 -8.21
CA GLN A 198 5.98 37.11 -7.59
C GLN A 198 6.79 35.89 -7.13
N ASN A 199 6.15 34.87 -6.56
CA ASN A 199 6.83 33.63 -6.20
C ASN A 199 7.38 32.93 -7.44
N MET A 200 6.63 32.87 -8.55
CA MET A 200 7.11 32.31 -9.81
C MET A 200 8.31 33.10 -10.37
N VAL A 201 8.30 34.43 -10.26
CA VAL A 201 9.44 35.27 -10.66
C VAL A 201 10.65 35.00 -9.78
N ASN A 202 10.47 34.94 -8.46
CA ASN A 202 11.54 34.66 -7.51
C ASN A 202 12.15 33.26 -7.74
N GLU A 203 11.31 32.25 -7.95
CA GLU A 203 11.74 30.90 -8.32
C GLU A 203 12.49 30.90 -9.65
N ALA A 204 11.95 31.53 -10.69
CA ALA A 204 12.60 31.66 -12.01
C ALA A 204 14.00 32.28 -11.91
N ILE A 205 14.17 33.30 -11.08
CA ILE A 205 15.48 33.93 -10.82
C ILE A 205 16.41 32.96 -10.08
N SER A 206 15.90 32.23 -9.09
CA SER A 206 16.69 31.25 -8.31
C SER A 206 17.15 30.05 -9.15
N TYR A 207 16.41 29.69 -10.20
CA TYR A 207 16.85 28.66 -11.14
C TYR A 207 18.09 29.07 -11.94
N LEU A 208 18.35 30.37 -12.13
CA LEU A 208 19.46 30.83 -12.97
C LEU A 208 20.85 30.44 -12.39
N PRO A 209 21.16 30.71 -11.11
CA PRO A 209 22.35 30.15 -10.46
C PRO A 209 22.35 28.62 -10.42
N ASN A 210 21.20 28.01 -10.11
CA ASN A 210 21.08 26.56 -9.94
C ASN A 210 21.36 25.78 -11.25
N ILE A 211 20.91 26.30 -12.39
CA ILE A 211 21.18 25.73 -13.72
C ILE A 211 22.68 25.71 -13.99
N PHE A 212 23.40 26.78 -13.63
CA PHE A 212 24.84 26.81 -13.78
C PHE A 212 25.53 25.78 -12.89
N ILE A 213 25.15 25.71 -11.59
CA ILE A 213 25.70 24.74 -10.64
C ILE A 213 25.46 23.31 -11.13
N ALA A 214 24.24 23.00 -11.57
CA ALA A 214 23.88 21.70 -12.12
C ALA A 214 24.68 21.35 -13.38
N GLY A 215 24.87 22.31 -14.28
CA GLY A 215 25.72 22.14 -15.47
C GLY A 215 27.16 21.78 -15.10
N VAL A 216 27.73 22.46 -14.09
CA VAL A 216 29.06 22.15 -13.56
C VAL A 216 29.10 20.75 -12.95
N ILE A 217 28.10 20.36 -12.15
CA ILE A 217 28.01 19.03 -11.53
C ILE A 217 27.97 17.93 -12.61
N ILE A 218 27.15 18.09 -13.65
CA ILE A 218 27.06 17.12 -14.75
C ILE A 218 28.41 17.02 -15.47
N PHE A 219 29.05 18.16 -15.76
CA PHE A 219 30.34 18.19 -16.44
C PHE A 219 31.45 17.48 -15.63
N VAL A 220 31.56 17.82 -14.34
CA VAL A 220 32.51 17.18 -13.42
C VAL A 220 32.20 15.69 -13.26
N GLY A 221 30.92 15.34 -13.08
CA GLY A 221 30.46 13.96 -12.98
C GLY A 221 30.79 13.13 -14.21
N TYR A 222 30.67 13.71 -15.42
CA TYR A 222 31.05 13.05 -16.66
C TYR A 222 32.55 12.78 -16.75
N ILE A 223 33.39 13.77 -16.39
CA ILE A 223 34.84 13.58 -16.34
C ILE A 223 35.19 12.49 -15.33
N LEU A 224 34.63 12.55 -14.13
CA LEU A 224 34.86 11.58 -13.07
C LEU A 224 34.44 10.17 -13.52
N ALA A 225 33.26 10.03 -14.12
CA ALA A 225 32.76 8.76 -14.64
C ALA A 225 33.72 8.16 -15.67
N LYS A 226 34.25 8.98 -16.59
CA LYS A 226 35.19 8.53 -17.63
C LYS A 226 36.53 8.07 -17.04
N ILE A 227 37.04 8.80 -16.05
CA ILE A 227 38.28 8.43 -15.34
C ILE A 227 38.10 7.11 -14.59
N VAL A 228 37.05 7.00 -13.77
CA VAL A 228 36.80 5.82 -12.95
C VAL A 228 36.53 4.59 -13.83
N ARG A 229 35.77 4.75 -14.92
CA ARG A 229 35.58 3.71 -15.92
C ARG A 229 36.91 3.17 -16.46
N GLY A 230 37.82 4.06 -16.86
CA GLY A 230 39.14 3.67 -17.38
C GLY A 230 39.97 2.90 -16.34
N ILE A 231 39.93 3.33 -15.08
CA ILE A 231 40.59 2.63 -13.97
C ILE A 231 40.00 1.22 -13.81
N VAL A 232 38.68 1.09 -13.75
CA VAL A 232 37.98 -0.20 -13.57
C VAL A 232 38.26 -1.15 -14.74
N GLU A 233 38.17 -0.68 -15.99
CA GLU A 233 38.50 -1.47 -17.17
C GLU A 233 39.96 -1.95 -17.16
N GLY A 234 40.89 -1.07 -16.78
CA GLY A 234 42.31 -1.40 -16.65
C GLY A 234 42.59 -2.46 -15.59
N LEU A 235 42.00 -2.31 -14.39
CA LEU A 235 42.16 -3.27 -13.30
C LEU A 235 41.62 -4.65 -13.66
N ILE A 236 40.42 -4.74 -14.24
CA ILE A 236 39.80 -6.02 -14.60
C ILE A 236 40.61 -6.75 -15.67
N ASN A 237 41.12 -6.02 -16.66
CA ASN A 237 41.98 -6.59 -17.69
C ASN A 237 43.31 -7.10 -17.09
N SER A 238 43.89 -6.37 -16.12
CA SER A 238 45.14 -6.78 -15.46
C SER A 238 45.00 -8.09 -14.65
N LEU A 239 43.82 -8.36 -14.09
CA LEU A 239 43.54 -9.55 -13.29
C LEU A 239 43.21 -10.79 -14.14
N ASN A 240 43.23 -10.69 -15.48
CA ASN A 240 42.89 -11.77 -16.42
C ASN A 240 41.53 -12.45 -16.14
N LEU A 241 40.58 -11.72 -15.53
CA LEU A 241 39.25 -12.21 -15.15
C LEU A 241 38.43 -12.68 -16.37
N GLN A 242 38.71 -12.14 -17.55
CA GLN A 242 38.12 -12.55 -18.82
C GLN A 242 38.31 -14.06 -19.08
N SER A 243 39.49 -14.60 -18.79
CA SER A 243 39.80 -16.02 -19.00
C SER A 243 39.02 -16.93 -18.06
N GLN A 244 38.76 -16.48 -16.84
CA GLN A 244 37.99 -17.22 -15.84
C GLN A 244 36.50 -17.21 -16.17
N ALA A 245 35.97 -16.06 -16.62
CA ALA A 245 34.58 -15.93 -17.06
C ALA A 245 34.28 -16.83 -18.29
N GLN A 246 35.20 -16.87 -19.25
CA GLN A 246 35.06 -17.73 -20.44
C GLN A 246 35.10 -19.23 -20.10
N LYS A 247 35.89 -19.66 -19.10
CA LYS A 247 35.88 -21.06 -18.62
C LYS A 247 34.51 -21.49 -18.09
N ILE A 248 33.74 -20.55 -17.54
CA ILE A 248 32.39 -20.78 -17.02
C ILE A 248 31.33 -20.66 -18.14
N GLY A 249 31.75 -20.32 -19.37
CA GLY A 249 30.85 -20.17 -20.53
C GLY A 249 30.11 -18.83 -20.58
N LEU A 250 30.42 -17.90 -19.68
CA LEU A 250 29.80 -16.57 -19.62
C LEU A 250 30.55 -15.60 -20.56
N PHE A 251 29.79 -14.71 -21.21
CA PHE A 251 30.31 -13.61 -22.05
C PHE A 251 31.27 -14.04 -23.19
N LYS A 252 30.90 -15.02 -24.02
CA LYS A 252 31.72 -15.49 -25.16
C LYS A 252 32.10 -14.39 -26.17
N ASN A 253 31.23 -13.39 -26.36
CA ASN A 253 31.41 -12.32 -27.35
C ASN A 253 31.62 -10.92 -26.74
N GLY A 254 31.79 -10.79 -25.42
CA GLY A 254 31.90 -9.50 -24.73
C GLY A 254 33.05 -9.44 -23.73
N SER A 255 33.66 -8.27 -23.54
CA SER A 255 34.66 -8.07 -22.49
C SER A 255 34.02 -7.71 -21.16
N ILE A 256 34.24 -8.55 -20.15
CA ILE A 256 33.74 -8.34 -18.78
C ILE A 256 34.21 -6.98 -18.24
N ALA A 257 35.44 -6.58 -18.59
CA ALA A 257 36.02 -5.29 -18.25
C ALA A 257 35.18 -4.13 -18.79
N LYS A 258 34.83 -4.13 -20.08
CA LYS A 258 34.05 -3.05 -20.70
C LYS A 258 32.62 -3.01 -20.17
N PHE A 259 32.03 -4.17 -19.86
CA PHE A 259 30.71 -4.24 -19.24
C PHE A 259 30.73 -3.60 -17.85
N LEU A 260 31.64 -4.03 -16.96
CA LEU A 260 31.77 -3.45 -15.61
C LEU A 260 32.17 -1.98 -15.66
N GLY A 261 33.07 -1.60 -16.57
CA GLY A 261 33.46 -0.21 -16.78
C GLY A 261 32.29 0.67 -17.20
N SER A 262 31.47 0.20 -18.15
CA SER A 262 30.25 0.90 -18.57
C SER A 262 29.21 0.96 -17.46
N PHE A 263 29.11 -0.08 -16.63
CA PHE A 263 28.20 -0.11 -15.49
C PHE A 263 28.58 0.92 -14.43
N VAL A 264 29.87 0.99 -14.06
CA VAL A 264 30.39 2.01 -13.14
C VAL A 264 30.24 3.42 -13.72
N PHE A 265 30.50 3.59 -15.02
CA PHE A 265 30.24 4.85 -15.71
C PHE A 265 28.77 5.28 -15.59
N ALA A 266 27.83 4.37 -15.86
CA ALA A 266 26.41 4.64 -15.77
C ALA A 266 26.01 5.04 -14.34
N ILE A 267 26.50 4.33 -13.31
CA ILE A 267 26.23 4.68 -11.91
C ILE A 267 26.70 6.10 -11.59
N ILE A 268 27.96 6.44 -11.92
CA ILE A 268 28.50 7.77 -11.59
C ILE A 268 27.74 8.87 -12.34
N ILE A 269 27.37 8.64 -13.62
CA ILE A 269 26.54 9.59 -14.38
C ILE A 269 25.16 9.73 -13.75
N ILE A 270 24.49 8.63 -13.40
CA ILE A 270 23.18 8.67 -12.76
C ILE A 270 23.27 9.43 -11.42
N THR A 271 24.28 9.15 -10.60
CA THR A 271 24.53 9.89 -9.36
C THR A 271 24.76 11.37 -9.64
N ALA A 272 25.59 11.72 -10.63
CA ALA A 272 25.83 13.11 -10.99
C ALA A 272 24.57 13.83 -11.48
N LEU A 273 23.72 13.14 -12.25
CA LEU A 273 22.42 13.65 -12.69
C LEU A 273 21.47 13.87 -11.51
N ILE A 274 21.41 12.94 -10.56
CA ILE A 274 20.63 13.08 -9.32
C ILE A 274 21.08 14.32 -8.54
N VAL A 275 22.39 14.46 -8.30
CA VAL A 275 22.96 15.61 -7.58
C VAL A 275 22.73 16.91 -8.36
N ALA A 276 22.75 16.87 -9.70
CA ALA A 276 22.43 18.01 -10.53
C ALA A 276 20.94 18.40 -10.47
N PHE A 277 20.02 17.43 -10.45
CA PHE A 277 18.59 17.69 -10.26
C PHE A 277 18.27 18.25 -8.87
N GLU A 278 18.98 17.76 -7.84
CA GLU A 278 18.89 18.30 -6.49
C GLU A 278 19.40 19.74 -6.45
N ALA A 279 20.54 20.03 -7.08
CA ALA A 279 21.06 21.39 -7.22
C ALA A 279 20.14 22.30 -8.05
N LEU A 280 19.40 21.76 -9.03
CA LEU A 280 18.33 22.48 -9.73
C LEU A 280 17.14 22.82 -8.84
N GLY A 281 16.99 22.15 -7.69
CA GLY A 281 15.83 22.29 -6.81
C GLY A 281 14.65 21.39 -7.20
N ILE A 282 14.87 20.38 -8.06
CA ILE A 282 13.81 19.50 -8.57
C ILE A 282 13.73 18.22 -7.72
N GLN A 283 13.38 18.39 -6.44
CA GLN A 283 13.32 17.31 -5.45
C GLN A 283 12.34 16.19 -5.84
N ALA A 284 11.23 16.55 -6.51
CA ALA A 284 10.24 15.60 -7.00
C ALA A 284 10.80 14.54 -7.96
N ILE A 285 11.97 14.79 -8.56
CA ILE A 285 12.67 13.85 -9.45
C ILE A 285 13.86 13.21 -8.75
N SER A 286 14.68 14.00 -8.04
CA SER A 286 15.92 13.50 -7.44
C SER A 286 15.68 12.50 -6.31
N GLU A 287 14.62 12.67 -5.49
CA GLU A 287 14.32 11.76 -4.38
C GLU A 287 13.96 10.34 -4.85
N PRO A 288 12.94 10.12 -5.71
CA PRO A 288 12.65 8.78 -6.22
C PRO A 288 13.85 8.15 -6.94
N ALA A 289 14.61 8.95 -7.71
CA ALA A 289 15.80 8.46 -8.39
C ALA A 289 16.89 8.00 -7.41
N THR A 290 17.07 8.70 -6.30
CA THR A 290 18.00 8.32 -5.22
C THR A 290 17.59 7.01 -4.57
N LEU A 291 16.29 6.83 -4.28
CA LEU A 291 15.75 5.59 -3.73
C LEU A 291 15.97 4.42 -4.69
N MET A 292 15.71 4.61 -5.99
CA MET A 292 15.95 3.58 -7.00
C MET A 292 17.43 3.23 -7.12
N LEU A 293 18.32 4.22 -7.14
CA LEU A 293 19.76 3.97 -7.15
C LEU A 293 20.20 3.20 -5.90
N GLY A 294 19.69 3.57 -4.72
CA GLY A 294 19.94 2.86 -3.47
C GLY A 294 19.47 1.41 -3.51
N GLN A 295 18.28 1.13 -4.07
CA GLN A 295 17.78 -0.23 -4.28
C GLN A 295 18.69 -1.03 -5.22
N ILE A 296 19.15 -0.45 -6.33
CA ILE A 296 20.10 -1.10 -7.24
C ILE A 296 21.43 -1.39 -6.54
N MET A 297 21.95 -0.46 -5.74
CA MET A 297 23.20 -0.65 -4.99
C MET A 297 23.08 -1.76 -3.95
N ASN A 298 21.96 -1.82 -3.22
CA ASN A 298 21.69 -2.88 -2.23
C ASN A 298 21.41 -4.25 -2.88
N ALA A 299 20.92 -4.27 -4.13
CA ALA A 299 20.72 -5.51 -4.86
C ALA A 299 22.05 -6.22 -5.18
N ILE A 300 23.16 -5.49 -5.37
CA ILE A 300 24.45 -6.08 -5.74
C ILE A 300 24.97 -7.06 -4.66
N PRO A 301 25.10 -6.66 -3.37
CA PRO A 301 25.45 -7.61 -2.31
C PRO A 301 24.49 -8.81 -2.22
N ASN A 302 23.20 -8.56 -2.36
CA ASN A 302 22.16 -9.59 -2.26
C ASN A 302 22.23 -10.61 -3.41
N ILE A 303 22.53 -10.17 -4.63
CA ILE A 303 22.74 -11.05 -5.79
C ILE A 303 23.95 -11.97 -5.56
N ILE A 304 25.05 -11.40 -5.04
CA ILE A 304 26.25 -12.17 -4.71
C ILE A 304 25.94 -13.19 -3.61
N ALA A 305 25.25 -12.78 -2.53
CA ALA A 305 24.86 -13.66 -1.45
C ALA A 305 23.95 -14.80 -1.93
N ALA A 306 22.94 -14.50 -2.75
CA ALA A 306 22.07 -15.50 -3.37
C ALA A 306 22.87 -16.50 -4.23
N GLY A 307 23.78 -16.02 -5.07
CA GLY A 307 24.67 -16.89 -5.85
C GLY A 307 25.55 -17.79 -4.99
N LEU A 308 26.15 -17.25 -3.92
CA LEU A 308 26.95 -18.02 -2.97
C LEU A 308 26.12 -19.09 -2.26
N ILE A 309 24.91 -18.76 -1.81
CA ILE A 309 23.99 -19.71 -1.16
C ILE A 309 23.70 -20.89 -2.08
N LEU A 310 23.38 -20.63 -3.36
CA LEU A 310 23.11 -21.70 -4.33
C LEU A 310 24.34 -22.59 -4.58
N ILE A 311 25.52 -21.99 -4.75
CA ILE A 311 26.77 -22.73 -4.98
C ILE A 311 27.10 -23.61 -3.76
N LEU A 312 27.07 -23.01 -2.56
CA LEU A 312 27.37 -23.73 -1.33
C LEU A 312 26.37 -24.85 -1.08
N ALA A 313 25.07 -24.59 -1.24
CA ALA A 313 24.03 -25.59 -1.09
C ALA A 313 24.20 -26.75 -2.08
N TYR A 314 24.54 -26.48 -3.34
CA TYR A 314 24.79 -27.53 -4.33
C TYR A 314 25.99 -28.43 -3.95
N VAL A 315 27.10 -27.83 -3.51
CA VAL A 315 28.29 -28.60 -3.10
C VAL A 315 28.02 -29.42 -1.85
N VAL A 316 27.42 -28.80 -0.82
CA VAL A 316 27.14 -29.43 0.47
C VAL A 316 26.07 -30.53 0.30
N SER A 317 24.97 -30.25 -0.41
CA SER A 317 23.90 -31.23 -0.61
C SER A 317 24.40 -32.49 -1.31
N ARG A 318 25.31 -32.37 -2.29
CA ARG A 318 25.86 -33.52 -2.98
C ARG A 318 26.71 -34.40 -2.06
N PHE A 319 27.45 -33.79 -1.14
CA PHE A 319 28.22 -34.53 -0.14
C PHE A 319 27.30 -35.24 0.85
N VAL A 320 26.32 -34.52 1.40
CA VAL A 320 25.33 -35.07 2.35
C VAL A 320 24.52 -36.20 1.69
N ALA A 321 24.04 -36.01 0.46
CA ALA A 321 23.28 -37.01 -0.26
C ALA A 321 24.06 -38.30 -0.48
N ARG A 322 25.37 -38.23 -0.78
CA ARG A 322 26.23 -39.42 -0.91
C ARG A 322 26.37 -40.15 0.41
N LEU A 323 26.71 -39.42 1.48
CA LEU A 323 26.84 -40.01 2.82
C LEU A 323 25.54 -40.70 3.25
N VAL A 324 24.41 -40.01 3.12
CA VAL A 324 23.12 -40.58 3.51
C VAL A 324 22.76 -41.77 2.62
N SER A 325 23.00 -41.70 1.30
CA SER A 325 22.72 -42.84 0.40
C SER A 325 23.55 -44.06 0.78
N GLU A 326 24.84 -43.88 1.10
CA GLU A 326 25.74 -44.96 1.51
C GLU A 326 25.34 -45.56 2.87
N LEU A 327 25.01 -44.71 3.84
CA LEU A 327 24.53 -45.16 5.15
C LEU A 327 23.22 -45.94 5.02
N VAL A 328 22.26 -45.43 4.25
CA VAL A 328 20.97 -46.10 4.02
C VAL A 328 21.16 -47.41 3.26
N ALA A 329 22.02 -47.45 2.25
CA ALA A 329 22.36 -48.70 1.55
C ALA A 329 22.96 -49.74 2.52
N GLY A 330 23.82 -49.30 3.45
CA GLY A 330 24.43 -50.14 4.48
C GLY A 330 23.44 -50.77 5.47
N THR A 331 22.25 -50.18 5.66
CA THR A 331 21.19 -50.74 6.52
C THR A 331 20.38 -51.87 5.87
N GLY A 332 20.59 -52.16 4.58
CA GLY A 332 19.80 -53.15 3.84
C GLY A 332 18.42 -52.65 3.40
N VAL A 333 18.15 -51.33 3.48
CA VAL A 333 16.90 -50.70 3.01
C VAL A 333 16.65 -50.96 1.52
N ASP A 334 17.70 -51.17 0.73
CA ASP A 334 17.61 -51.50 -0.70
C ASP A 334 16.92 -52.85 -0.97
N GLU A 335 16.82 -53.74 0.02
CA GLU A 335 16.11 -55.02 -0.11
C GLU A 335 14.61 -54.91 0.21
N ILE A 336 14.17 -53.83 0.85
CA ILE A 336 12.78 -53.68 1.31
C ILE A 336 11.77 -53.73 0.15
N PRO A 337 11.98 -53.07 -1.01
CA PRO A 337 11.03 -53.15 -2.12
C PRO A 337 10.85 -54.57 -2.68
N ALA A 338 11.89 -55.40 -2.62
CA ALA A 338 11.81 -56.81 -3.00
C ALA A 338 10.96 -57.62 -2.01
N LYS A 339 11.06 -57.32 -0.71
CA LYS A 339 10.25 -57.97 0.34
C LYS A 339 8.77 -57.55 0.34
N LEU A 340 8.46 -56.39 -0.26
CA LEU A 340 7.11 -55.84 -0.33
C LEU A 340 6.44 -56.03 -1.71
N ASP A 341 7.03 -56.83 -2.61
CA ASP A 341 6.55 -57.05 -4.00
C ASP A 341 6.45 -55.77 -4.87
N VAL A 342 6.96 -54.63 -4.37
CA VAL A 342 6.90 -53.32 -5.04
C VAL A 342 8.01 -53.17 -6.08
N GLN A 343 8.98 -54.09 -6.11
CA GLN A 343 10.09 -54.11 -7.08
C GLN A 343 9.61 -54.01 -8.54
N ARG A 344 8.42 -54.55 -8.87
CA ARG A 344 7.83 -54.47 -10.22
C ARG A 344 7.56 -53.03 -10.67
N PHE A 345 7.33 -52.12 -9.73
CA PHE A 345 7.06 -50.70 -10.00
C PHE A 345 8.33 -49.83 -9.95
N LEU A 346 9.34 -50.21 -9.16
CA LEU A 346 10.60 -49.44 -9.02
C LEU A 346 11.71 -49.88 -10.00
N GLY A 347 11.57 -51.05 -10.64
CA GLY A 347 12.57 -51.59 -11.54
C GLY A 347 13.87 -51.92 -10.81
N ASN A 348 15.01 -51.57 -11.41
CA ASN A 348 16.35 -51.79 -10.82
C ASN A 348 16.84 -50.62 -9.95
N THR A 349 15.98 -49.64 -9.66
CA THR A 349 16.37 -48.44 -8.93
C THR A 349 16.42 -48.71 -7.43
N LYS A 350 17.59 -48.49 -6.81
CA LYS A 350 17.78 -48.63 -5.36
C LYS A 350 17.13 -47.48 -4.58
N VAL A 351 16.52 -47.79 -3.44
CA VAL A 351 15.83 -46.79 -2.59
C VAL A 351 16.82 -45.80 -2.00
N SER A 352 18.01 -46.25 -1.61
CA SER A 352 19.12 -45.41 -1.15
C SER A 352 19.44 -44.28 -2.15
N CYS A 353 19.46 -44.61 -3.45
CA CYS A 353 19.72 -43.65 -4.52
C CYS A 353 18.57 -42.63 -4.69
N ILE A 354 17.32 -43.07 -4.58
CA ILE A 354 16.14 -42.20 -4.63
C ILE A 354 16.19 -41.18 -3.47
N ILE A 355 16.51 -41.64 -2.25
CA ILE A 355 16.67 -40.77 -1.08
C ILE A 355 17.78 -39.75 -1.32
N GLY A 356 18.92 -40.17 -1.87
CA GLY A 356 20.00 -39.26 -2.26
C GLY A 356 19.55 -38.15 -3.21
N TYR A 357 18.82 -38.50 -4.27
CA TYR A 357 18.27 -37.51 -5.20
C TYR A 357 17.24 -36.59 -4.55
N LEU A 358 16.38 -37.12 -3.68
CA LEU A 358 15.41 -36.31 -2.92
C LEU A 358 16.13 -35.30 -2.00
N ILE A 359 17.20 -35.70 -1.32
CA ILE A 359 17.99 -34.78 -0.47
C ILE A 359 18.56 -33.62 -1.31
N VAL A 360 19.17 -33.92 -2.46
CA VAL A 360 19.68 -32.85 -3.34
C VAL A 360 18.53 -31.96 -3.84
N PHE A 361 17.42 -32.56 -4.26
CA PHE A 361 16.26 -31.84 -4.75
C PHE A 361 15.68 -30.88 -3.71
N PHE A 362 15.35 -31.36 -2.51
CA PHE A 362 14.78 -30.53 -1.44
C PHE A 362 15.78 -29.50 -0.90
N THR A 363 17.06 -29.85 -0.78
CA THR A 363 18.09 -28.89 -0.34
C THR A 363 18.26 -27.78 -1.37
N MET A 364 18.26 -28.11 -2.67
CA MET A 364 18.33 -27.10 -3.72
C MET A 364 17.07 -26.24 -3.75
N LEU A 365 15.89 -26.83 -3.55
CA LEU A 365 14.62 -26.10 -3.49
C LEU A 365 14.61 -25.10 -2.31
N PHE A 366 15.14 -25.51 -1.15
CA PHE A 366 15.34 -24.62 0.00
C PHE A 366 16.33 -23.49 -0.31
N ALA A 367 17.47 -23.82 -0.94
CA ALA A 367 18.46 -22.83 -1.34
C ALA A 367 17.92 -21.82 -2.36
N VAL A 368 17.07 -22.27 -3.30
CA VAL A 368 16.37 -21.39 -4.26
C VAL A 368 15.36 -20.51 -3.54
N SER A 369 14.63 -21.02 -2.55
CA SER A 369 13.74 -20.20 -1.73
C SER A 369 14.49 -19.10 -0.99
N GLU A 370 15.60 -19.43 -0.31
CA GLU A 370 16.42 -18.44 0.39
C GLU A 370 17.07 -17.44 -0.59
N ALA A 371 17.57 -17.91 -1.73
CA ALA A 371 18.10 -17.03 -2.78
C ALA A 371 17.04 -16.06 -3.32
N ALA A 372 15.81 -16.53 -3.54
CA ALA A 372 14.68 -15.69 -3.95
C ALA A 372 14.36 -14.63 -2.89
N ASN A 373 14.33 -15.02 -1.60
CA ASN A 373 14.12 -14.09 -0.50
C ASN A 373 15.19 -12.99 -0.45
N ARG A 374 16.48 -13.37 -0.60
CA ARG A 374 17.60 -12.41 -0.64
C ARG A 374 17.50 -11.42 -1.79
N LEU A 375 16.99 -11.86 -2.94
CA LEU A 375 16.78 -11.00 -4.11
C LEU A 375 15.54 -10.09 -3.98
N GLY A 376 14.78 -10.19 -2.88
CA GLY A 376 13.55 -9.44 -2.67
C GLY A 376 12.30 -10.08 -3.28
N PHE A 377 12.40 -11.31 -3.78
CA PHE A 377 11.26 -12.08 -4.29
C PHE A 377 10.57 -12.86 -3.18
N GLU A 378 10.12 -12.15 -2.14
CA GLU A 378 9.52 -12.74 -0.93
C GLU A 378 8.32 -13.64 -1.27
N GLN A 379 7.43 -13.20 -2.15
CA GLN A 379 6.26 -13.99 -2.55
C GLN A 379 6.68 -15.30 -3.23
N ILE A 380 7.71 -15.26 -4.08
CA ILE A 380 8.23 -16.46 -4.75
C ILE A 380 8.85 -17.40 -3.72
N SER A 381 9.62 -16.88 -2.77
CA SER A 381 10.19 -17.66 -1.66
C SER A 381 9.09 -18.35 -0.84
N VAL A 382 8.03 -17.63 -0.47
CA VAL A 382 6.89 -18.17 0.28
C VAL A 382 6.17 -19.25 -0.51
N LEU A 383 5.90 -19.04 -1.80
CA LEU A 383 5.30 -20.07 -2.66
C LEU A 383 6.16 -21.34 -2.72
N ILE A 384 7.48 -21.19 -2.88
CA ILE A 384 8.42 -22.32 -2.87
C ILE A 384 8.43 -23.01 -1.50
N ALA A 385 8.40 -22.24 -0.40
CA ALA A 385 8.36 -22.79 0.96
C ALA A 385 7.09 -23.61 1.23
N MET A 386 5.93 -23.14 0.76
CA MET A 386 4.69 -23.91 0.81
C MET A 386 4.79 -25.21 0.01
N PHE A 387 5.43 -25.17 -1.17
CA PHE A 387 5.67 -26.38 -1.96
C PHE A 387 6.65 -27.35 -1.28
N ILE A 388 7.69 -26.85 -0.62
CA ILE A 388 8.60 -27.66 0.21
C ILE A 388 7.81 -28.36 1.32
N GLN A 389 6.97 -27.62 2.06
CA GLN A 389 6.15 -28.18 3.14
C GLN A 389 5.19 -29.26 2.63
N PHE A 390 4.53 -29.01 1.50
CA PHE A 390 3.66 -29.99 0.84
C PHE A 390 4.45 -31.23 0.39
N GLY A 391 5.63 -31.06 -0.20
CA GLY A 391 6.50 -32.17 -0.55
C GLY A 391 6.94 -32.99 0.68
N ALA A 392 7.25 -32.32 1.79
CA ALA A 392 7.63 -32.96 3.04
C ALA A 392 6.47 -33.74 3.69
N SER A 393 5.24 -33.20 3.67
CA SER A 393 4.05 -33.92 4.16
C SER A 393 3.77 -35.16 3.32
N ILE A 394 3.91 -35.06 1.99
CA ILE A 394 3.79 -36.21 1.08
C ILE A 394 4.81 -37.30 1.45
N LEU A 395 6.09 -36.92 1.64
CA LEU A 395 7.12 -37.88 2.03
C LEU A 395 6.81 -38.53 3.39
N LEU A 396 6.37 -37.75 4.37
CA LEU A 396 6.00 -38.26 5.69
C LEU A 396 4.86 -39.28 5.60
N GLY A 397 3.80 -38.96 4.85
CA GLY A 397 2.69 -39.89 4.61
C GLY A 397 3.13 -41.16 3.87
N ALA A 398 4.06 -41.04 2.90
CA ALA A 398 4.62 -42.19 2.20
C ALA A 398 5.42 -43.10 3.15
N VAL A 399 6.23 -42.53 4.04
CA VAL A 399 6.98 -43.27 5.07
C VAL A 399 6.02 -43.99 6.02
N ILE A 400 4.98 -43.32 6.53
CA ILE A 400 3.95 -43.94 7.38
C ILE A 400 3.30 -45.12 6.66
N MET A 401 2.96 -44.97 5.38
CA MET A 401 2.38 -46.05 4.60
C MET A 401 3.34 -47.23 4.46
N VAL A 402 4.61 -47.01 4.10
CA VAL A 402 5.60 -48.10 3.97
C VAL A 402 5.76 -48.87 5.28
N ILE A 403 5.95 -48.16 6.40
CA ILE A 403 6.11 -48.77 7.72
C ILE A 403 4.82 -49.51 8.13
N GLY A 404 3.67 -48.89 7.90
CA GLY A 404 2.38 -49.44 8.29
C GLY A 404 1.99 -50.67 7.47
N PHE A 405 2.25 -50.70 6.16
CA PHE A 405 2.04 -51.90 5.34
C PHE A 405 2.95 -53.05 5.76
N TRP A 406 4.21 -52.76 6.09
CA TRP A 406 5.12 -53.75 6.63
C TRP A 406 4.59 -54.33 7.96
N LEU A 407 4.14 -53.47 8.88
CA LEU A 407 3.57 -53.88 10.16
C LEU A 407 2.29 -54.69 9.99
N ALA A 408 1.39 -54.29 9.09
CA ALA A 408 0.15 -55.01 8.80
C ALA A 408 0.43 -56.46 8.36
N ASN A 409 1.43 -56.66 7.51
CA ASN A 409 1.84 -57.98 7.06
C ASN A 409 2.49 -58.80 8.16
N LEU A 410 3.36 -58.19 8.97
CA LEU A 410 4.02 -58.87 10.09
C LEU A 410 2.98 -59.40 11.09
N VAL A 411 2.06 -58.53 11.54
CA VAL A 411 1.01 -58.91 12.50
C VAL A 411 0.09 -59.96 11.91
N ALA A 412 -0.35 -59.79 10.66
CA ALA A 412 -1.20 -60.78 9.99
C ALA A 412 -0.52 -62.15 9.91
N ASN A 413 0.77 -62.20 9.57
CA ASN A 413 1.52 -63.45 9.46
C ASN A 413 1.68 -64.13 10.83
N ILE A 414 1.85 -63.36 11.91
CA ILE A 414 1.90 -63.90 13.28
C ILE A 414 0.55 -64.51 13.65
N VAL A 415 -0.56 -63.80 13.39
CA VAL A 415 -1.91 -64.31 13.66
C VAL A 415 -2.19 -65.58 12.85
N GLN A 416 -1.76 -65.63 11.58
CA GLN A 416 -1.97 -66.79 10.71
C GLN A 416 -1.20 -68.05 11.13
N ARG A 417 -0.15 -67.92 11.94
CA ARG A 417 0.63 -69.05 12.47
C ARG A 417 -0.07 -69.77 13.64
N GLY A 418 -1.21 -69.26 14.10
CA GLY A 418 -2.00 -69.93 15.14
C GLY A 418 -2.51 -71.31 14.70
N GLU A 419 -2.62 -72.21 15.67
CA GLU A 419 -2.89 -73.65 15.44
C GLU A 419 -4.27 -73.96 14.84
N TYR A 420 -5.24 -73.06 15.06
CA TYR A 420 -6.62 -73.24 14.58
C TYR A 420 -6.81 -72.73 13.15
N ASN A 421 -7.74 -73.34 12.39
CA ASN A 421 -8.08 -72.90 11.04
C ASN A 421 -8.66 -71.46 11.00
N SER A 422 -9.28 -71.01 12.10
CA SER A 422 -9.78 -69.64 12.29
C SER A 422 -8.67 -68.58 12.23
N SER A 423 -7.42 -68.96 12.53
CA SER A 423 -6.24 -68.09 12.50
C SER A 423 -5.99 -67.49 11.11
N ARG A 424 -6.34 -68.21 10.03
CA ARG A 424 -6.17 -67.73 8.65
C ARG A 424 -7.09 -66.56 8.31
N TRP A 425 -8.39 -66.72 8.56
CA TRP A 425 -9.36 -65.66 8.31
C TRP A 425 -9.13 -64.47 9.24
N LEU A 426 -8.83 -64.74 10.52
CA LEU A 426 -8.57 -63.69 11.50
C LEU A 426 -7.32 -62.87 11.12
N GLY A 427 -6.25 -63.52 10.66
CA GLY A 427 -5.05 -62.81 10.22
C GLY A 427 -5.28 -61.95 8.96
N ASN A 428 -6.11 -62.41 8.02
CA ASN A 428 -6.52 -61.58 6.87
C ASN A 428 -7.37 -60.38 7.29
N LEU A 429 -8.30 -60.57 8.24
CA LEU A 429 -9.11 -59.49 8.78
C LEU A 429 -8.23 -58.43 9.47
N VAL A 430 -7.30 -58.86 10.32
CA VAL A 430 -6.33 -57.99 10.98
C VAL A 430 -5.49 -57.22 9.95
N ARG A 431 -5.02 -57.88 8.88
CA ARG A 431 -4.29 -57.21 7.79
C ARG A 431 -5.10 -56.06 7.19
N VAL A 432 -6.36 -56.31 6.83
CA VAL A 432 -7.25 -55.31 6.21
C VAL A 432 -7.52 -54.14 7.16
N LEU A 433 -7.76 -54.41 8.44
CA LEU A 433 -7.99 -53.37 9.43
C LEU A 433 -6.77 -52.47 9.64
N ILE A 434 -5.58 -53.05 9.82
CA ILE A 434 -4.34 -52.27 9.96
C ILE A 434 -4.06 -51.50 8.67
N MET A 435 -4.29 -52.11 7.50
CA MET A 435 -4.09 -51.45 6.21
C MET A 435 -5.00 -50.24 6.04
N GLY A 436 -6.29 -50.36 6.36
CA GLY A 436 -7.23 -49.24 6.32
C GLY A 436 -6.84 -48.09 7.25
N LEU A 437 -6.39 -48.43 8.47
CA LEU A 437 -5.88 -47.45 9.44
C LEU A 437 -4.63 -46.72 8.92
N VAL A 438 -3.66 -47.48 8.40
CA VAL A 438 -2.39 -46.95 7.87
C VAL A 438 -2.63 -46.04 6.67
N ILE A 439 -3.54 -46.40 5.76
CA ILE A 439 -3.90 -45.56 4.63
C ILE A 439 -4.54 -44.25 5.12
N ALA A 440 -5.46 -44.31 6.09
CA ALA A 440 -6.06 -43.12 6.67
C ALA A 440 -5.01 -42.22 7.35
N MET A 441 -4.14 -42.79 8.19
CA MET A 441 -3.04 -42.05 8.83
C MET A 441 -2.06 -41.47 7.81
N GLY A 442 -1.73 -42.22 6.76
CA GLY A 442 -0.86 -41.79 5.66
C GLY A 442 -1.45 -40.61 4.90
N LEU A 443 -2.71 -40.70 4.46
CA LEU A 443 -3.40 -39.63 3.74
C LEU A 443 -3.52 -38.34 4.57
N ARG A 444 -3.84 -38.49 5.86
CA ARG A 444 -3.86 -37.38 6.82
C ARG A 444 -2.46 -36.76 6.99
N ALA A 445 -1.42 -37.57 7.08
CA ALA A 445 -0.05 -37.09 7.17
C ALA A 445 0.42 -36.33 5.92
N MET A 446 -0.12 -36.67 4.74
CA MET A 446 0.13 -35.91 3.52
C MET A 446 -0.56 -34.53 3.51
N GLY A 447 -1.50 -34.28 4.43
CA GLY A 447 -2.36 -33.09 4.45
C GLY A 447 -3.50 -33.17 3.43
N ILE A 448 -3.81 -34.37 2.92
CA ILE A 448 -4.85 -34.56 1.91
C ILE A 448 -6.19 -34.67 2.62
N ALA A 449 -6.89 -33.53 2.67
CA ALA A 449 -8.26 -33.44 3.17
C ALA A 449 -8.46 -34.11 4.54
N ASP A 450 -7.62 -33.72 5.51
CA ASP A 450 -7.61 -34.28 6.87
C ASP A 450 -9.00 -34.37 7.50
N SER A 451 -9.86 -33.37 7.26
CA SER A 451 -11.25 -33.36 7.74
C SER A 451 -12.07 -34.50 7.13
N ILE A 452 -11.94 -34.75 5.82
CA ILE A 452 -12.62 -35.85 5.13
C ILE A 452 -12.14 -37.18 5.68
N VAL A 453 -10.83 -37.37 5.84
CA VAL A 453 -10.25 -38.61 6.37
C VAL A 453 -10.70 -38.86 7.81
N ASN A 454 -10.61 -37.85 8.68
CA ASN A 454 -11.03 -37.96 10.08
C ASN A 454 -12.54 -38.23 10.21
N LEU A 455 -13.37 -37.57 9.41
CA LEU A 455 -14.82 -37.80 9.40
C LEU A 455 -15.15 -39.20 8.86
N ALA A 456 -14.60 -39.61 7.73
CA ALA A 456 -14.86 -40.92 7.16
C ALA A 456 -14.44 -42.04 8.13
N PHE A 457 -13.25 -41.94 8.73
CA PHE A 457 -12.77 -42.94 9.68
C PHE A 457 -13.56 -42.91 11.00
N GLY A 458 -13.84 -41.71 11.52
CA GLY A 458 -14.64 -41.54 12.74
C GLY A 458 -16.07 -42.08 12.57
N LEU A 459 -16.71 -41.81 11.44
CA LEU A 459 -18.05 -42.31 11.12
C LEU A 459 -18.07 -43.81 10.87
N THR A 460 -17.06 -44.36 10.17
CA THR A 460 -16.99 -45.82 9.92
C THR A 460 -16.71 -46.59 11.20
N LEU A 461 -15.72 -46.19 12.00
CA LEU A 461 -15.49 -46.80 13.32
C LEU A 461 -16.68 -46.60 14.25
N GLY A 462 -17.28 -45.40 14.26
CA GLY A 462 -18.49 -45.12 15.04
C GLY A 462 -19.65 -46.03 14.65
N SER A 463 -19.87 -46.23 13.34
CA SER A 463 -20.91 -47.13 12.82
C SER A 463 -20.65 -48.58 13.21
N VAL A 464 -19.40 -49.04 13.11
CA VAL A 464 -18.98 -50.38 13.54
C VAL A 464 -19.17 -50.55 15.05
N ALA A 465 -18.78 -49.57 15.86
CA ALA A 465 -18.94 -49.61 17.31
C ALA A 465 -20.42 -49.69 17.71
N VAL A 466 -21.29 -48.89 17.08
CA VAL A 466 -22.74 -48.95 17.28
C VAL A 466 -23.30 -50.31 16.85
N ALA A 467 -22.91 -50.82 15.68
CA ALA A 467 -23.36 -52.13 15.20
C ALA A 467 -22.93 -53.26 16.15
N PHE A 468 -21.70 -53.23 16.66
CA PHE A 468 -21.22 -54.17 17.66
C PHE A 468 -21.98 -54.05 18.98
N ALA A 469 -22.18 -52.83 19.48
CA ALA A 469 -22.94 -52.59 20.71
C ALA A 469 -24.38 -53.13 20.60
N LEU A 470 -25.04 -52.93 19.45
CA LEU A 470 -26.37 -53.47 19.18
C LEU A 470 -26.36 -54.99 19.04
N ALA A 471 -25.39 -55.56 18.31
CA ALA A 471 -25.28 -57.01 18.12
C ALA A 471 -25.03 -57.75 19.44
N PHE A 472 -24.12 -57.24 20.29
CA PHE A 472 -23.86 -57.79 21.61
C PHE A 472 -25.01 -57.52 22.60
N GLY A 473 -25.59 -56.32 22.59
CA GLY A 473 -26.69 -55.97 23.49
C GLY A 473 -27.96 -56.81 23.22
N LEU A 474 -28.31 -57.00 21.95
CA LEU A 474 -29.48 -57.80 21.57
C LEU A 474 -29.20 -59.31 21.59
N GLY A 475 -28.04 -59.75 21.08
CA GLY A 475 -27.67 -61.16 21.01
C GLY A 475 -27.18 -61.76 22.32
N GLY A 476 -26.57 -60.96 23.21
CA GLY A 476 -26.03 -61.39 24.51
C GLY A 476 -27.05 -61.45 25.63
N ARG A 477 -28.30 -61.07 25.38
CA ARG A 477 -29.38 -61.04 26.37
C ARG A 477 -29.59 -62.39 27.04
N GLN A 478 -29.70 -63.48 26.27
CA GLN A 478 -29.97 -64.82 26.80
C GLN A 478 -28.80 -65.36 27.67
N PRO A 479 -27.52 -65.27 27.24
CA PRO A 479 -26.39 -65.58 28.10
C PRO A 479 -26.36 -64.75 29.40
N ALA A 480 -26.59 -63.44 29.31
CA ALA A 480 -26.60 -62.55 30.46
C ALA A 480 -27.72 -62.91 31.46
N GLU A 481 -28.91 -63.20 30.95
CA GLU A 481 -30.06 -63.66 31.72
C GLU A 481 -29.74 -64.97 32.47
N THR A 482 -29.06 -65.91 31.81
CA THR A 482 -28.68 -67.19 32.43
C THR A 482 -27.68 -67.00 33.57
N VAL A 483 -26.67 -66.13 33.38
CA VAL A 483 -25.68 -65.82 34.43
C VAL A 483 -26.35 -65.09 35.60
N LEU A 484 -27.19 -64.09 35.32
CA LEU A 484 -27.91 -63.34 36.36
C LEU A 484 -28.85 -64.25 37.16
N ASN A 485 -29.63 -65.11 36.49
CA ASN A 485 -30.49 -66.07 37.15
C ASN A 485 -29.70 -67.05 38.02
N GLY A 486 -28.55 -67.55 37.53
CA GLY A 486 -27.66 -68.39 38.32
C GLY A 486 -27.11 -67.70 39.58
N LEU A 487 -26.77 -66.42 39.47
CA LEU A 487 -26.34 -65.60 40.61
C LEU A 487 -27.48 -65.36 41.61
N ILE A 488 -28.68 -65.07 41.11
CA ILE A 488 -29.89 -64.86 41.93
C ILE A 488 -30.28 -66.16 42.66
N ASP A 489 -30.22 -67.30 41.98
CA ASP A 489 -30.52 -68.61 42.57
C ASP A 489 -29.48 -68.99 43.62
N LYS A 490 -28.20 -68.70 43.37
CA LYS A 490 -27.14 -68.88 44.37
C LYS A 490 -27.37 -67.99 45.58
N ALA A 491 -27.69 -66.72 45.37
CA ALA A 491 -28.00 -65.78 46.45
C ALA A 491 -29.24 -66.21 47.25
N LYS A 492 -30.30 -66.71 46.61
CA LYS A 492 -31.47 -67.29 47.30
C LYS A 492 -31.12 -68.53 48.11
N LYS A 493 -30.24 -69.39 47.58
CA LYS A 493 -29.80 -70.61 48.26
C LYS A 493 -28.94 -70.30 49.48
N GLU A 494 -28.09 -69.29 49.40
CA GLU A 494 -27.29 -68.80 50.52
C GLU A 494 -28.12 -68.00 51.54
N ALA A 495 -29.15 -67.27 51.12
CA ALA A 495 -30.06 -66.55 52.01
C ALA A 495 -30.91 -67.48 52.91
N ASN A 496 -31.16 -68.72 52.49
CA ASN A 496 -31.87 -69.74 53.29
C ASN A 496 -30.94 -70.53 54.23
N GLN A 497 -29.65 -70.22 54.28
CA GLN A 497 -28.72 -70.77 55.27
C GLN A 497 -28.60 -69.79 56.44
N PRO A 498 -28.68 -70.26 57.71
CA PRO A 498 -28.52 -69.39 58.86
C PRO A 498 -27.12 -68.77 58.85
N ASN A 499 -27.06 -67.46 59.06
CA ASN A 499 -25.81 -66.69 59.10
C ASN A 499 -24.92 -67.22 60.25
N PRO A 500 -23.73 -67.80 59.97
CA PRO A 500 -22.86 -68.38 61.00
C PRO A 500 -22.26 -67.35 61.97
N LEU A 501 -22.45 -66.05 61.74
CA LEU A 501 -22.06 -64.98 62.67
C LEU A 501 -23.13 -64.65 63.72
N ALA A 502 -24.37 -65.15 63.57
CA ALA A 502 -25.44 -64.90 64.54
C ALA A 502 -25.35 -65.81 65.79
N GLU A 503 -24.72 -66.98 65.70
CA GLU A 503 -24.55 -67.93 66.82
C GLU A 503 -23.41 -67.54 67.78
N LYS A 504 -22.54 -66.60 67.42
CA LYS A 504 -21.30 -66.31 68.16
C LYS A 504 -21.39 -65.17 69.19
N SER A 505 -22.58 -64.56 69.37
CA SER A 505 -22.76 -63.37 70.22
C SER A 505 -23.46 -63.62 71.58
N THR A 506 -23.75 -64.88 71.94
CA THR A 506 -24.38 -65.24 73.23
C THR A 506 -23.65 -66.38 73.95
N ALA A 507 -22.40 -66.15 74.33
CA ALA A 507 -21.76 -66.86 75.46
C ALA A 507 -20.44 -66.17 75.87
N THR A 508 -20.57 -65.30 76.88
CA THR A 508 -19.61 -64.85 77.90
C THR A 508 -18.63 -65.97 78.31
N THR A 509 -17.33 -65.79 78.61
CA THR A 509 -16.72 -64.93 79.64
C THR A 509 -15.18 -64.97 79.56
N ASP A 510 -14.54 -63.83 79.84
CA ASP A 510 -13.13 -63.56 80.23
C ASP A 510 -12.62 -64.41 81.45
N PRO A 511 -11.32 -64.38 81.90
CA PRO A 511 -10.31 -63.32 81.75
C PRO A 511 -8.84 -63.73 81.41
N SER A 512 -8.13 -62.72 80.88
CA SER A 512 -6.68 -62.34 80.94
C SER A 512 -5.75 -62.95 82.04
N PRO A 513 -4.38 -62.86 81.98
CA PRO A 513 -3.63 -61.66 81.51
C PRO A 513 -2.18 -61.81 80.93
N THR A 514 -1.62 -60.67 80.47
CA THR A 514 -0.17 -60.24 80.52
C THR A 514 0.80 -60.83 79.46
N GLU A 515 1.71 -60.15 78.72
CA GLU A 515 2.48 -58.87 78.76
C GLU A 515 3.02 -58.60 77.31
N SER A 516 2.90 -57.40 76.70
CA SER A 516 3.96 -56.36 76.47
C SER A 516 5.32 -56.88 75.94
N GLN A 517 5.98 -56.41 74.86
CA GLN A 517 6.31 -55.04 74.37
C GLN A 517 6.77 -55.12 72.87
N LEU A 518 6.42 -54.17 72.00
CA LEU A 518 7.23 -53.01 71.49
C LEU A 518 8.46 -53.45 70.64
N SER A 519 8.65 -53.07 69.38
CA SER A 519 8.84 -51.72 68.81
C SER A 519 8.80 -51.78 67.27
N THR A 520 8.04 -50.91 66.58
CA THR A 520 8.50 -49.65 65.95
C THR A 520 9.47 -49.84 64.79
N ASP A 521 9.02 -49.57 63.56
CA ASP A 521 9.65 -48.47 62.81
C ASP A 521 8.66 -47.77 61.88
N SER A 522 8.82 -46.46 61.85
CA SER A 522 8.00 -45.44 61.21
C SER A 522 8.79 -44.80 60.08
N ASN A 523 8.10 -44.27 59.06
CA ASN A 523 8.38 -42.99 58.37
C ASN A 523 7.43 -42.93 57.16
N ALA A 524 6.34 -42.13 57.21
CA ALA A 524 6.30 -40.69 56.89
C ALA A 524 6.67 -40.44 55.41
N VAL A 525 5.80 -39.86 54.57
CA VAL A 525 5.46 -38.42 54.56
C VAL A 525 3.99 -38.14 54.17
N GLU A 526 3.42 -37.14 54.86
CA GLU A 526 2.21 -36.32 54.66
C GLU A 526 1.81 -36.06 53.18
N SER A 527 0.55 -36.06 52.73
CA SER A 527 -0.72 -35.38 53.13
C SER A 527 -0.69 -33.85 53.05
N GLU A 528 -1.46 -33.26 52.12
CA GLU A 528 -2.31 -32.12 52.48
C GLU A 528 -3.53 -31.96 51.55
N TYR A 529 -4.69 -31.85 52.20
CA TYR A 529 -6.00 -31.51 51.65
C TYR A 529 -6.14 -29.98 51.62
N SER A 530 -7.03 -29.46 50.77
CA SER A 530 -7.81 -28.26 51.13
C SER A 530 -9.15 -28.27 50.42
N GLU A 531 -10.17 -28.51 51.24
CA GLU A 531 -11.60 -28.26 51.09
C GLU A 531 -11.87 -26.75 51.27
N HIS A 532 -12.81 -26.14 50.53
CA HIS A 532 -13.65 -25.06 51.06
C HIS A 532 -14.93 -24.87 50.23
N ASN A 533 -16.06 -24.88 50.94
CA ASN A 533 -17.43 -24.68 50.50
C ASN A 533 -17.87 -23.21 50.72
N ASN A 534 -18.52 -22.61 49.70
CA ASN A 534 -19.74 -21.73 49.71
C ASN A 534 -19.82 -20.49 50.67
N PRO A 535 -20.88 -19.63 50.74
CA PRO A 535 -22.02 -19.24 49.86
C PRO A 535 -22.43 -17.71 49.88
N TYR A 536 -23.44 -17.30 49.07
CA TYR A 536 -24.22 -16.01 49.04
C TYR A 536 -23.49 -14.69 48.66
N GLY A 537 -24.02 -13.76 47.84
CA GLY A 537 -25.32 -13.61 47.15
C GLY A 537 -25.41 -12.28 46.36
N SER A 538 -26.50 -12.13 45.58
CA SER A 538 -27.31 -10.92 45.24
C SER A 538 -26.60 -9.63 44.77
N THR A 539 -26.96 -8.93 43.68
CA THR A 539 -28.23 -8.35 43.19
C THR A 539 -28.09 -7.99 41.68
N GLY A 540 -29.11 -8.12 40.82
CA GLY A 540 -30.01 -7.01 40.37
C GLY A 540 -29.28 -6.00 39.45
N GLU A 541 -29.67 -5.64 38.22
CA GLU A 541 -30.97 -5.42 37.56
C GLU A 541 -30.80 -5.63 36.03
N ASN A 542 -31.73 -6.27 35.31
CA ASN A 542 -32.77 -5.63 34.49
C ASN A 542 -32.30 -4.33 33.77
N SER A 543 -32.37 -4.20 32.44
CA SER A 543 -33.56 -4.41 31.63
C SER A 543 -33.24 -4.15 30.14
N THR A 544 -33.94 -4.90 29.28
CA THR A 544 -34.54 -4.53 27.96
C THR A 544 -33.79 -3.63 26.98
N SER A 545 -33.94 -3.78 25.66
CA SER A 545 -34.52 -4.76 24.74
C SER A 545 -34.30 -4.14 23.34
N SER A 546 -34.57 -4.94 22.32
CA SER A 546 -35.03 -4.54 20.98
C SER A 546 -34.02 -3.79 20.11
N ASP A 547 -33.49 -4.36 19.04
CA ASP A 547 -34.13 -4.95 17.85
C ASP A 547 -33.77 -4.03 16.67
N ASP A 548 -32.88 -4.57 15.84
CA ASP A 548 -33.08 -4.69 14.39
C ASP A 548 -32.98 -3.40 13.52
N PRO A 549 -32.97 -3.52 12.17
CA PRO A 549 -31.76 -3.24 11.39
C PRO A 549 -31.99 -2.20 10.27
N LEU A 550 -31.00 -2.11 9.37
CA LEU A 550 -31.00 -1.46 8.04
C LEU A 550 -30.64 0.04 8.01
N LYS A 551 -29.64 0.36 7.16
CA LYS A 551 -29.80 0.96 5.82
C LYS A 551 -28.69 2.00 5.54
N ASN A 552 -28.05 1.81 4.37
CA ASN A 552 -27.59 2.80 3.37
C ASN A 552 -27.32 4.24 3.85
N ASP A 553 -26.23 4.92 3.51
CA ASP A 553 -25.71 5.18 2.16
C ASP A 553 -24.37 5.99 2.27
N PRO A 554 -23.66 6.27 1.17
CA PRO A 554 -22.22 6.56 1.14
C PRO A 554 -21.86 8.04 1.24
N LYS A 555 -20.57 8.30 1.48
CA LYS A 555 -19.82 9.46 0.97
C LYS A 555 -18.38 9.06 0.68
#